data_AF-A0A838ZI15-F1
#
_entry.id   AF-A0A838ZI15-F1
#
_cell.length_a   1.000
_cell.length_b   1.000
_cell.length_c   1.000
_cell.angle_alpha   90.00
_cell.angle_beta   90.00
_cell.angle_gamma   90.00
#
_symmetry.space_group_name_H-M   'P 1'
#
loop_
_entity.id
_entity.type
_entity.pdbx_description
1 polymer ?
#
loop_
_entity_poly.entity_id
_entity_poly.type
_entity_poly.pdbx_seq_one_letter_code
_entity_poly.pdbx_strand_id
1 'polypeptide(L)'
;MKAWENSMTPGAEHKWMEPYAGEWSAVTTIWMDPTQPPISSNGSCVNSMSIGRYLEYSFNGNFMGMRFEGKGVMAFDNLEKKYKST
;
A
#
# COMPACT_ATOMS: atom_id res chain seq x y z
N MET A 1 -24.64 8.55 -16.60
CA MET A 1 -24.70 7.09 -16.36
C MET A 1 -23.47 6.38 -16.93
N LYS A 2 -23.24 6.37 -18.25
CA LYS A 2 -22.09 5.67 -18.86
C LYS A 2 -20.70 5.99 -18.28
N ALA A 3 -20.39 7.27 -18.01
CA ALA A 3 -19.10 7.65 -17.40
C ALA A 3 -18.96 7.13 -15.96
N TRP A 4 -20.06 7.09 -15.21
CA TRP A 4 -20.09 6.58 -13.84
C TRP A 4 -19.93 5.05 -13.82
N GLU A 5 -20.66 4.34 -14.68
CA GLU A 5 -20.50 2.89 -14.89
C GLU A 5 -19.06 2.52 -15.27
N ASN A 6 -18.46 3.25 -16.21
CA ASN A 6 -17.06 3.05 -16.59
C ASN A 6 -16.10 3.32 -15.43
N SER A 7 -16.37 4.34 -14.61
CA SER A 7 -15.54 4.65 -13.45
C SER A 7 -15.57 3.56 -12.38
N MET A 8 -16.69 2.83 -12.26
CA MET A 8 -16.91 1.83 -11.22
C MET A 8 -16.63 0.38 -11.64
N THR A 9 -16.43 0.11 -12.93
CA THR A 9 -16.23 -1.24 -13.44
C THR A 9 -14.78 -1.70 -13.19
N PRO A 10 -14.53 -2.75 -12.38
CA PRO A 10 -13.18 -3.29 -12.22
C PRO A 10 -12.60 -3.77 -13.55
N GLY A 11 -11.28 -3.65 -13.70
CA GLY A 11 -10.56 -3.90 -14.94
C GLY A 11 -9.22 -4.59 -14.70
N ALA A 12 -8.42 -4.74 -15.75
CA ALA A 12 -7.11 -5.39 -15.66
C ALA A 12 -6.18 -4.70 -14.65
N GLU A 13 -6.26 -3.37 -14.57
CA GLU A 13 -5.47 -2.53 -13.67
C GLU A 13 -5.84 -2.74 -12.20
N HIS A 14 -7.11 -3.08 -11.93
CA HIS A 14 -7.59 -3.48 -10.60
C HIS A 14 -7.16 -4.90 -10.26
N LYS A 15 -7.26 -5.82 -11.22
CA LYS A 15 -6.81 -7.21 -11.06
C LYS A 15 -5.30 -7.29 -10.80
N TRP A 16 -4.52 -6.40 -11.40
CA TRP A 16 -3.09 -6.29 -11.16
C TRP A 16 -2.76 -5.97 -9.69
N MET A 17 -3.68 -5.37 -8.93
CA MET A 17 -3.50 -5.12 -7.51
C MET A 17 -3.77 -6.34 -6.61
N GLU A 18 -4.50 -7.35 -7.10
CA GLU A 18 -4.89 -8.52 -6.30
C GLU A 18 -3.70 -9.27 -5.67
N PRO A 19 -2.55 -9.48 -6.36
CA PRO A 19 -1.40 -10.16 -5.78
C PRO A 19 -0.76 -9.41 -4.60
N TYR A 20 -1.07 -8.13 -4.41
CA TYR A 20 -0.58 -7.35 -3.27
C TYR A 20 -1.42 -7.56 -2.01
N ALA A 21 -2.61 -8.15 -2.12
CA ALA A 21 -3.41 -8.52 -0.96
C ALA A 21 -2.77 -9.71 -0.23
N GLY A 22 -2.62 -9.59 1.09
CA GLY A 22 -1.96 -10.59 1.91
C GLY A 22 -1.24 -9.98 3.11
N GLU A 23 -0.55 -10.85 3.83
CA GLU A 23 0.29 -10.48 4.97
C GLU A 23 1.75 -10.45 4.55
N TRP A 24 2.43 -9.36 4.87
CA TRP A 24 3.79 -9.08 4.44
C TRP A 24 4.66 -8.78 5.65
N SER A 25 5.86 -9.36 5.66
CA SER A 25 6.93 -8.97 6.58
C SER A 25 7.79 -7.90 5.92
N ALA A 26 8.04 -6.81 6.63
CA ALA A 26 8.88 -5.71 6.16
C ALA A 26 10.17 -5.64 6.99
N VAL A 27 11.29 -5.58 6.30
CA VAL A 27 12.60 -5.30 6.89
C VAL A 27 13.10 -3.99 6.28
N THR A 28 13.17 -2.95 7.10
CA THR A 28 13.55 -1.60 6.68
C THR A 28 14.95 -1.31 7.20
N THR A 29 15.85 -0.89 6.31
CA THR A 29 17.20 -0.45 6.69
C THR A 29 17.29 1.06 6.48
N ILE A 30 17.72 1.78 7.50
CA ILE A 30 17.61 3.24 7.57
C ILE A 30 18.99 3.83 7.86
N TRP A 31 19.42 4.74 6.98
CA TRP A 31 20.66 5.49 7.11
C TRP A 31 20.31 6.92 7.52
N MET A 32 20.54 7.25 8.79
CA MET A 32 20.41 8.62 9.30
C MET A 32 21.66 9.46 9.01
N ASP A 33 22.82 8.80 9.00
CA ASP A 33 24.13 9.37 8.68
C ASP A 33 24.87 8.35 7.79
N PRO A 34 25.38 8.75 6.61
CA PRO A 34 26.11 7.85 5.72
C PRO A 34 27.44 7.32 6.28
N THR A 35 27.96 7.92 7.35
CA THR A 35 29.20 7.51 8.03
C THR A 35 28.99 6.51 9.17
N GLN A 36 27.74 6.27 9.57
CA GLN A 36 27.36 5.36 10.65
C GLN A 36 26.72 4.07 10.12
N PRO A 37 26.76 2.96 10.88
CA PRO A 37 26.02 1.76 10.56
C PRO A 37 24.51 2.05 10.46
N PRO A 38 23.79 1.42 9.52
CA PRO A 38 22.36 1.63 9.40
C PRO A 38 21.59 1.00 10.55
N ILE A 39 20.41 1.56 10.80
CA ILE A 39 19.44 1.02 11.75
C ILE A 39 18.51 0.07 11.00
N SER A 40 18.36 -1.16 11.50
CA SER A 40 17.37 -2.10 10.99
C SER A 40 16.08 -2.01 11.81
N SER A 41 14.95 -2.07 11.12
CA SER A 41 13.60 -2.03 11.68
C SER A 41 12.77 -3.14 11.05
N ASN A 42 12.01 -3.86 11.87
CA ASN A 42 11.06 -4.85 11.40
C ASN A 42 9.63 -4.32 11.53
N GLY A 43 8.78 -4.73 10.59
CA GLY A 43 7.36 -4.45 10.61
C GLY A 43 6.55 -5.53 9.90
N SER A 44 5.24 -5.41 10.01
CA SER A 44 4.27 -6.22 9.28
C SER A 44 3.28 -5.31 8.55
N CYS A 45 2.80 -5.78 7.40
CA CYS A 45 1.79 -5.09 6.63
C CYS A 45 0.68 -6.07 6.26
N VAL A 46 -0.57 -5.67 6.46
CA VAL A 46 -1.75 -6.42 6.02
C VAL A 46 -2.43 -5.61 4.94
N ASN A 47 -2.55 -6.21 3.76
CA ASN A 47 -3.17 -5.62 2.59
C ASN A 47 -4.43 -6.39 2.23
N SER A 48 -5.51 -5.70 1.90
CA SER A 48 -6.76 -6.32 1.48
C SER A 48 -7.39 -5.57 0.31
N MET A 49 -8.03 -6.33 -0.59
CA MET A 49 -8.86 -5.73 -1.65
C MET A 49 -10.24 -5.42 -1.09
N SER A 50 -10.64 -4.16 -1.21
CA SER A 50 -11.94 -3.62 -0.83
C SER A 50 -12.74 -3.27 -2.09
N ILE A 51 -13.99 -3.71 -2.11
CA ILE A 51 -14.98 -3.53 -3.20
C ILE A 51 -14.43 -3.82 -4.62
N GLY A 52 -13.43 -4.70 -4.73
CA GLY A 52 -12.78 -5.10 -5.98
C GLY A 52 -12.00 -3.98 -6.69
N ARG A 53 -11.80 -2.83 -6.05
CA ARG A 53 -11.18 -1.65 -6.69
C ARG A 53 -10.16 -0.88 -5.87
N TYR A 54 -10.10 -1.14 -4.57
CA TYR A 54 -9.21 -0.45 -3.65
C TYR A 54 -8.36 -1.50 -2.95
N LEU A 55 -7.07 -1.25 -2.85
CA LEU A 55 -6.16 -2.01 -2.01
C LEU A 55 -5.92 -1.19 -0.74
N GLU A 56 -6.50 -1.62 0.37
CA GLU A 56 -6.28 -1.01 1.67
C GLU A 56 -5.08 -1.69 2.34
N TYR A 57 -4.21 -0.91 3.00
CA TYR A 57 -3.07 -1.44 3.73
C TYR A 57 -2.98 -0.88 5.14
N SER A 58 -2.54 -1.72 6.07
CA SER A 58 -2.24 -1.37 7.46
C SER A 58 -0.85 -1.89 7.81
N PHE A 59 0.05 -0.97 8.14
CA PHE A 59 1.43 -1.23 8.51
C PHE A 59 1.63 -1.06 10.01
N ASN A 60 2.37 -1.98 10.64
CA ASN A 60 2.81 -1.89 12.02
C ASN A 60 4.32 -2.12 12.06
N GLY A 61 5.08 -1.20 12.62
CA GLY A 61 6.53 -1.33 12.73
C GLY A 61 7.10 -0.71 14.00
N ASN A 62 8.40 -0.90 14.21
CA ASN A 62 9.14 -0.24 15.28
C ASN A 62 10.27 0.58 14.68
N PHE A 63 10.26 1.89 14.89
CA PHE A 63 11.34 2.78 14.48
C PHE A 63 12.06 3.33 15.72
N MET A 64 13.34 3.02 15.86
CA MET A 64 14.18 3.47 16.98
C MET A 64 13.58 3.21 18.37
N GLY A 65 12.91 2.07 18.56
CA GLY A 65 12.26 1.71 19.83
C GLY A 65 10.82 2.21 19.97
N MET A 66 10.34 3.07 19.07
CA MET A 66 8.98 3.61 19.08
C MET A 66 8.09 2.84 18.10
N ARG A 67 6.87 2.51 18.52
CA ARG A 67 5.86 1.90 17.65
C ARG A 67 5.38 2.92 16.63
N PHE A 68 5.32 2.50 15.36
CA PHE A 68 4.78 3.27 14.26
C PHE A 68 3.67 2.48 13.57
N GLU A 69 2.58 3.16 13.24
CA GLU A 69 1.46 2.60 12.50
C GLU A 69 1.23 3.43 11.24
N GLY A 70 1.09 2.74 10.11
CA GLY A 70 0.77 3.34 8.82
C GLY A 70 -0.55 2.77 8.30
N LYS A 71 -1.33 3.60 7.62
CA LYS A 71 -2.50 3.16 6.87
C LYS A 71 -2.56 3.90 5.55
N GLY A 72 -3.11 3.27 4.55
CA GLY A 72 -3.43 3.95 3.30
C GLY A 72 -4.23 3.07 2.37
N VAL A 73 -4.56 3.67 1.23
CA VAL A 73 -5.38 3.03 0.21
C VAL A 73 -4.75 3.34 -1.14
N MET A 74 -4.62 2.31 -1.97
CA MET A 74 -4.28 2.44 -3.38
C MET A 74 -5.49 2.09 -4.24
N ALA A 75 -5.74 2.86 -5.30
CA ALA A 75 -6.83 2.60 -6.23
C ALA A 75 -6.42 2.97 -7.65
N PHE A 76 -7.10 2.40 -8.64
CA PHE A 76 -6.96 2.82 -10.03
C PHE A 76 -8.18 3.63 -10.46
N ASP A 77 -7.93 4.84 -10.97
CA ASP A 77 -8.97 5.68 -11.55
C ASP A 77 -9.18 5.32 -13.02
N ASN A 78 -10.34 4.73 -13.33
CA ASN A 78 -10.69 4.32 -14.68
C ASN A 78 -10.89 5.47 -15.67
N LEU A 79 -11.20 6.68 -15.20
CA LEU A 79 -11.43 7.86 -16.04
C LEU A 79 -10.10 8.55 -16.36
N GLU A 80 -9.25 8.74 -15.35
CA GLU A 80 -7.94 9.37 -15.52
C GLU A 80 -6.85 8.39 -15.97
N LYS A 81 -7.11 7.09 -15.86
CA LYS A 81 -6.16 6.00 -16.13
C LYS A 81 -4.89 6.10 -15.29
N LYS A 82 -5.05 6.33 -13.98
CA LYS A 82 -3.94 6.54 -13.03
C LYS A 82 -4.16 5.80 -11.72
N TYR A 83 -3.07 5.31 -11.14
CA TYR A 83 -3.07 4.88 -9.75
C TYR A 83 -3.03 6.09 -8.83
N LYS A 84 -3.83 6.06 -7.77
CA LYS A 84 -3.92 7.08 -6.73
C LYS A 84 -3.69 6.41 -5.38
N SER A 85 -2.95 7.09 -4.49
CA SER A 85 -2.75 6.66 -3.11
C SER A 85 -2.75 7.86 -2.15
N THR A 86 -3.11 7.61 -0.90
CA THR A 86 -3.13 8.60 0.20
C THR A 86 -1.82 8.61 0.97
#